data_AF-A0A942PEN5-F1
#
_entry.id   AF-A0A942PEN5-F1
#
_cell.length_a   1.000
_cell.length_b   1.000
_cell.length_c   1.000
_cell.angle_alpha   90.00
_cell.angle_beta   90.00
_cell.angle_gamma   90.00
#
_symmetry.space_group_name_H-M   'P 1'
#
loop_
_entity.id
_entity.type
_entity.pdbx_description
1 polymer ?
#
loop_
_entity_poly.entity_id
_entity_poly.type
_entity_poly.pdbx_seq_one_letter_code
_entity_poly.pdbx_strand_id
1 'polypeptide(L)'
;MALTAPVGKKFEPVPKGNHVARLYKIIHIGTIEDTWQGETKLVDKVQLTFELCNEKKTFKDGDEPRPLAISTPILTLSMNEKATLRKLVEGIIGTALTDKEAEIFDIEQLLGEACLLNVIHKDSPKGIRANIQGASPLPKGMTAPDMVNEARSIDVNTASQIEIRDLPNFIREKMETSKEYQQRFGEGAQAEGGVTKDDIPF
;
A
#
# COMPACT_ATOMS: atom_id res chain seq x y z
N MET A 1 -23.06 20.87 25.80
CA MET A 1 -21.97 19.89 25.63
C MET A 1 -20.91 20.53 24.75
N ALA A 2 -19.65 20.55 25.19
CA ALA A 2 -18.55 21.10 24.39
C ALA A 2 -18.07 20.06 23.38
N LEU A 3 -17.99 20.46 22.11
CA LEU A 3 -17.38 19.68 21.03
C LEU A 3 -15.87 19.87 21.10
N THR A 4 -15.15 18.96 21.74
CA THR A 4 -13.69 18.99 21.79
C THR A 4 -13.11 17.98 20.79
N ALA A 5 -12.14 18.44 19.99
CA ALA A 5 -11.42 17.57 19.06
C ALA A 5 -10.37 16.74 19.83
N PRO A 6 -10.27 15.43 19.59
CA PRO A 6 -9.25 14.61 20.24
C PRO A 6 -7.85 14.98 19.74
N VAL A 7 -6.90 15.09 20.67
CA VAL A 7 -5.46 15.14 20.34
C VAL A 7 -5.10 13.80 19.70
N GLY A 8 -4.50 13.84 18.50
CA GLY A 8 -4.24 12.64 17.69
C GLY A 8 -3.55 11.53 18.48
N LYS A 9 -4.10 10.30 18.42
CA LYS A 9 -3.48 9.12 19.05
C LYS A 9 -2.07 8.93 18.48
N LYS A 10 -1.06 8.89 19.34
CA LYS A 10 0.28 8.42 18.97
C LYS A 10 0.15 6.94 18.60
N PHE A 11 0.31 6.62 17.32
CA PHE A 11 0.31 5.23 16.87
C PHE A 11 1.65 4.60 17.28
N GLU A 12 1.59 3.54 18.07
CA GLU A 12 2.77 2.77 18.42
C GLU A 12 3.27 2.05 17.16
N PRO A 13 4.54 2.23 16.76
CA PRO A 13 5.08 1.48 15.63
C PRO A 13 5.07 -0.01 15.97
N VAL A 14 4.90 -0.86 14.95
CA VAL A 14 5.04 -2.30 15.13
C VAL A 14 6.44 -2.63 15.69
N PRO A 15 6.59 -3.71 16.47
CA PRO A 15 7.87 -4.06 17.06
C PRO A 15 8.97 -4.23 16.00
N LYS A 16 10.20 -3.77 16.28
CA LYS A 16 11.35 -4.09 15.44
C LYS A 16 11.75 -5.55 15.62
N GLY A 17 12.35 -6.15 14.60
CA GLY A 17 12.81 -7.54 14.63
C GLY A 17 12.28 -8.37 13.46
N ASN A 18 12.43 -9.69 13.58
CA ASN A 18 11.95 -10.64 12.59
C ASN A 18 10.54 -11.09 12.92
N HIS A 19 9.64 -11.00 11.95
CA HIS A 19 8.23 -11.32 12.11
C HIS A 19 7.77 -12.30 11.05
N VAL A 20 7.08 -13.36 11.47
CA VAL A 20 6.33 -14.21 10.55
C VAL A 20 5.14 -13.39 10.07
N ALA A 21 5.03 -13.23 8.76
CA ALA A 21 4.03 -12.38 8.15
C ALA A 21 3.43 -13.00 6.89
N ARG A 22 2.24 -12.53 6.51
CA ARG A 22 1.60 -12.83 5.24
C ARG A 22 1.29 -11.55 4.49
N LEU A 23 1.55 -11.53 3.18
CA LEU A 23 1.11 -10.43 2.33
C LEU A 23 -0.39 -10.55 2.11
N TYR A 24 -1.19 -9.67 2.69
CA TYR A 24 -2.66 -9.75 2.55
C TYR A 24 -3.22 -8.66 1.66
N LYS A 25 -2.45 -7.62 1.33
CA LYS A 25 -2.98 -6.53 0.50
C LYS A 25 -1.96 -5.92 -0.43
N ILE A 26 -2.36 -5.76 -1.68
CA ILE A 26 -1.63 -5.05 -2.72
C ILE A 26 -2.52 -3.89 -3.18
N ILE A 27 -1.94 -2.69 -3.27
CA ILE A 27 -2.63 -1.51 -3.79
C ILE A 27 -1.79 -0.95 -4.93
N HIS A 28 -2.26 -1.11 -6.16
CA HIS A 28 -1.71 -0.44 -7.33
C HIS A 28 -2.34 0.95 -7.43
N ILE A 29 -1.52 1.97 -7.20
CA ILE A 29 -1.92 3.39 -7.06
C ILE A 29 -2.03 4.05 -8.43
N GLY A 30 -1.23 3.60 -9.40
CA GLY A 30 -1.13 4.17 -10.74
C GLY A 30 0.03 5.14 -10.92
N THR A 31 0.04 5.75 -12.10
CA THR A 31 1.04 6.68 -12.56
C THR A 31 0.81 8.07 -11.97
N ILE A 32 1.64 8.46 -11.02
CA ILE A 32 1.62 9.79 -10.38
C ILE A 32 2.90 10.57 -10.65
N GLU A 33 2.86 11.89 -10.47
CA GLU A 33 4.08 12.71 -10.44
C GLU A 33 4.89 12.41 -9.18
N ASP A 34 6.17 12.10 -9.35
CA ASP A 34 7.14 11.88 -8.30
C ASP A 34 8.37 12.76 -8.55
N THR A 35 8.68 13.64 -7.60
CA THR A 35 9.80 14.57 -7.70
C THR A 35 10.97 14.05 -6.87
N TRP A 36 12.04 13.68 -7.55
CA TRP A 36 13.26 13.17 -6.92
C TRP A 36 14.47 13.99 -7.41
N GLN A 37 15.24 14.54 -6.46
CA GLN A 37 16.43 15.37 -6.74
C GLN A 37 16.17 16.54 -7.72
N GLY A 38 14.98 17.13 -7.69
CA GLY A 38 14.60 18.26 -8.56
C GLY A 38 14.10 17.86 -9.94
N GLU A 39 14.11 16.57 -10.29
CA GLU A 39 13.47 16.05 -11.49
C GLU A 39 12.08 15.49 -11.15
N THR A 40 11.04 16.03 -11.78
CA THR A 40 9.69 15.48 -11.72
C THR A 40 9.49 14.48 -12.85
N LYS A 41 9.12 13.26 -12.50
CA LYS A 41 8.80 12.20 -13.46
C LYS A 41 7.47 11.58 -13.13
N LEU A 42 6.81 11.06 -14.15
CA LEU A 42 5.64 10.22 -13.97
C LEU A 42 6.11 8.81 -13.68
N VAL A 43 5.67 8.29 -12.55
CA VAL A 43 6.14 7.01 -12.03
C VAL A 43 4.95 6.20 -11.58
N ASP A 44 4.90 4.96 -12.04
CA ASP A 44 3.88 4.01 -11.63
C ASP A 44 4.18 3.45 -10.24
N LYS A 45 3.16 3.37 -9.37
CA LYS A 45 3.32 3.17 -7.93
C LYS A 45 2.46 2.03 -7.38
N VAL A 46 3.04 1.30 -6.43
CA VAL A 46 2.38 0.19 -5.73
C VAL A 46 2.73 0.19 -4.24
N GLN A 47 1.82 -0.31 -3.40
CA GLN A 47 2.06 -0.55 -1.99
C GLN A 47 1.68 -1.98 -1.60
N LEU A 48 2.55 -2.65 -0.85
CA LEU A 48 2.30 -3.97 -0.29
C LEU A 48 2.04 -3.85 1.21
N THR A 49 1.07 -4.58 1.75
CA THR A 49 0.77 -4.61 3.18
C THR A 49 0.73 -6.02 3.72
N PHE A 50 1.51 -6.23 4.77
CA PHE A 50 1.67 -7.50 5.44
C PHE A 50 0.96 -7.46 6.79
N GLU A 51 0.41 -8.60 7.19
CA GLU A 51 -0.01 -8.83 8.57
C GLU A 51 1.05 -9.65 9.30
N LEU A 52 1.37 -9.26 10.52
CA LEU A 52 2.34 -9.92 11.39
C LEU A 52 1.61 -10.99 12.18
N CYS A 53 1.63 -12.23 11.68
CA CYS A 53 0.75 -13.31 12.10
C CYS A 53 0.79 -13.61 13.61
N ASN A 54 1.97 -13.42 14.23
CA ASN A 54 2.19 -13.68 15.65
C ASN A 54 2.02 -12.44 16.55
N GLU A 55 2.00 -11.24 15.98
CA GLU A 55 1.91 -9.99 16.75
C GLU A 55 0.47 -9.52 16.78
N LYS A 56 -0.28 -9.83 17.84
CA LYS A 56 -1.71 -9.49 17.94
C LYS A 56 -1.96 -8.37 18.94
N LYS A 57 -2.95 -7.51 18.64
CA LYS A 57 -3.42 -6.44 19.52
C LYS A 57 -4.94 -6.32 19.46
N THR A 58 -5.54 -6.00 20.59
CA THR A 58 -6.94 -5.58 20.66
C THR A 58 -7.02 -4.09 20.31
N PHE A 59 -7.69 -3.77 19.21
CA PHE A 59 -7.78 -2.39 18.69
C PHE A 59 -8.95 -1.60 19.27
N LYS A 60 -10.00 -2.28 19.72
CA LYS A 60 -11.17 -1.72 20.39
C LYS A 60 -11.54 -2.60 21.57
N ASP A 61 -11.95 -2.00 22.68
CA ASP A 61 -12.35 -2.75 23.87
C ASP A 61 -13.52 -3.68 23.54
N GLY A 62 -13.34 -4.98 23.78
CA GLY A 62 -14.31 -6.03 23.45
C GLY A 62 -14.10 -6.75 22.12
N ASP A 63 -13.17 -6.30 21.26
CA ASP A 63 -12.80 -7.01 20.04
C ASP A 63 -11.74 -8.11 20.30
N GLU A 64 -11.82 -9.20 19.53
CA GLU A 64 -10.78 -10.23 19.50
C GLU A 64 -9.42 -9.65 19.05
N PRO A 65 -8.29 -10.13 19.60
CA PRO A 65 -6.96 -9.70 19.18
C PRO A 65 -6.73 -9.98 17.68
N ARG A 66 -6.46 -8.93 16.91
CA ARG A 66 -6.14 -9.03 15.47
C ARG A 66 -4.64 -8.83 15.24
N PRO A 67 -4.06 -9.43 14.20
CA PRO A 67 -2.65 -9.21 13.89
C PRO A 67 -2.37 -7.74 13.55
N LEU A 68 -1.21 -7.25 13.97
CA LEU A 68 -0.69 -5.96 13.56
C LEU A 68 -0.41 -5.99 12.05
N ALA A 69 -0.57 -4.86 11.38
CA ALA A 69 -0.27 -4.72 9.96
C ALA A 69 0.84 -3.70 9.75
N ILE A 70 1.70 -3.96 8.75
CA ILE A 70 2.73 -3.04 8.28
C ILE A 70 2.71 -2.96 6.75
N SER A 71 2.67 -1.75 6.22
CA SER A 71 2.79 -1.50 4.79
C SER A 71 4.21 -1.12 4.41
N THR A 72 4.62 -1.47 3.19
CA THR A 72 5.79 -0.88 2.57
C THR A 72 5.58 0.64 2.42
N PRO A 73 6.66 1.43 2.29
CA PRO A 73 6.56 2.70 1.59
C PRO A 73 5.90 2.47 0.22
N ILE A 74 5.30 3.51 -0.34
CA ILE A 74 4.83 3.45 -1.73
C ILE A 74 6.06 3.25 -2.62
N LEU A 75 6.14 2.10 -3.26
CA LEU A 75 7.24 1.70 -4.12
C LEU A 75 6.90 2.08 -5.56
N THR A 76 7.93 2.21 -6.38
CA THR A 76 7.75 2.19 -7.84
C THR A 76 7.40 0.78 -8.28
N LEU A 77 6.36 0.63 -9.09
CA LEU A 77 6.02 -0.63 -9.76
C LEU A 77 7.05 -0.89 -10.87
N SER A 78 8.21 -1.41 -10.47
CA SER A 78 9.31 -1.72 -11.39
C SER A 78 10.02 -2.98 -10.94
N MET A 79 10.30 -3.85 -11.92
CA MET A 79 11.02 -5.10 -11.74
C MET A 79 12.46 -5.04 -12.29
N ASN A 80 13.02 -3.84 -12.42
CA ASN A 80 14.44 -3.71 -12.75
C ASN A 80 15.32 -4.25 -11.60
N GLU A 81 16.54 -4.67 -11.91
CA GLU A 81 17.46 -5.32 -10.96
C GLU A 81 17.75 -4.48 -9.70
N LYS A 82 17.67 -3.15 -9.80
CA LYS A 82 17.94 -2.23 -8.68
C LYS A 82 16.70 -1.89 -7.86
N ALA A 83 15.50 -2.23 -8.35
CA ALA A 83 14.24 -1.82 -7.78
C ALA A 83 14.02 -2.46 -6.42
N THR A 84 13.52 -1.66 -5.48
CA THR A 84 13.16 -2.14 -4.15
C THR A 84 12.06 -3.20 -4.21
N LEU A 85 11.13 -3.08 -5.16
CA LEU A 85 10.07 -4.07 -5.37
C LEU A 85 10.64 -5.43 -5.76
N ARG A 86 11.51 -5.50 -6.79
CA ARG A 86 12.17 -6.76 -7.18
C ARG A 86 12.93 -7.39 -6.04
N LYS A 87 13.74 -6.62 -5.30
CA LYS A 87 14.48 -7.13 -4.13
C LYS A 87 13.55 -7.70 -3.05
N LEU A 88 12.39 -7.09 -2.86
CA LEU A 88 11.38 -7.60 -1.92
C LEU A 88 10.73 -8.89 -2.44
N VAL A 89 10.36 -8.93 -3.71
CA VAL A 89 9.79 -10.12 -4.37
C VAL A 89 10.76 -11.31 -4.31
N GLU A 90 12.01 -11.12 -4.75
CA GLU A 90 13.07 -12.13 -4.69
C GLU A 90 13.34 -12.59 -3.25
N GLY A 91 13.26 -11.65 -2.28
CA GLY A 91 13.34 -11.95 -0.87
C GLY A 91 12.19 -12.84 -0.39
N ILE A 92 10.95 -12.58 -0.80
CA ILE A 92 9.79 -13.40 -0.42
C ILE A 92 9.90 -14.80 -1.00
N ILE A 93 10.19 -14.93 -2.30
CA ILE A 93 10.26 -16.23 -3.00
C ILE A 93 11.58 -16.97 -2.75
N GLY A 94 12.59 -16.30 -2.20
CA GLY A 94 13.91 -16.87 -1.89
C GLY A 94 14.76 -17.21 -3.10
N THR A 95 14.43 -16.66 -4.27
CA THR A 95 15.05 -16.98 -5.55
C THR A 95 15.27 -15.67 -6.32
N ALA A 96 16.47 -15.49 -6.87
CA ALA A 96 16.76 -14.36 -7.75
C ALA A 96 16.05 -14.57 -9.09
N LEU A 97 15.41 -13.52 -9.61
CA LEU A 97 14.76 -13.57 -10.90
C LEU A 97 15.77 -13.14 -11.97
N THR A 98 15.74 -13.78 -13.12
CA THR A 98 16.33 -13.20 -14.34
C THR A 98 15.48 -12.03 -14.82
N ASP A 99 16.03 -11.14 -15.65
CA ASP A 99 15.25 -9.98 -16.16
C ASP A 99 14.01 -10.41 -16.95
N LYS A 100 14.09 -11.53 -17.69
CA LYS A 100 12.95 -12.09 -18.43
C LYS A 100 11.85 -12.60 -17.51
N GLU A 101 12.21 -13.27 -16.41
CA GLU A 101 11.25 -13.74 -15.42
C GLU A 101 10.64 -12.57 -14.65
N ALA A 102 11.46 -11.58 -14.30
CA ALA A 102 11.03 -10.40 -13.57
C ALA A 102 10.06 -9.52 -14.39
N GLU A 103 10.25 -9.44 -15.71
CA GLU A 103 9.38 -8.67 -16.62
C GLU A 103 7.94 -9.24 -16.69
N ILE A 104 7.78 -10.56 -16.59
CA ILE A 104 6.47 -11.23 -16.66
C ILE A 104 5.92 -11.64 -15.29
N PHE A 105 6.61 -11.28 -14.20
CA PHE A 105 6.23 -11.72 -12.87
C PHE A 105 4.95 -11.01 -12.41
N ASP A 106 3.90 -11.78 -12.18
CA ASP A 106 2.68 -11.28 -11.56
C ASP A 106 2.86 -11.16 -10.04
N ILE A 107 2.87 -9.93 -9.51
CA ILE A 107 3.03 -9.68 -8.07
C ILE A 107 1.80 -10.10 -7.25
N GLU A 108 0.62 -10.26 -7.87
CA GLU A 108 -0.59 -10.69 -7.17
C GLU A 108 -0.49 -12.14 -6.70
N GLN A 109 0.35 -12.97 -7.34
CA GLN A 109 0.62 -14.34 -6.91
C GLN A 109 1.21 -14.42 -5.49
N LEU A 110 1.74 -13.30 -4.96
CA LEU A 110 2.27 -13.23 -3.60
C LEU A 110 1.18 -13.03 -2.54
N LEU A 111 -0.08 -12.79 -2.92
CA LEU A 111 -1.17 -12.64 -1.96
C LEU A 111 -1.39 -13.94 -1.17
N GLY A 112 -1.41 -13.82 0.15
CA GLY A 112 -1.50 -14.94 1.10
C GLY A 112 -0.15 -15.60 1.40
N GLU A 113 0.88 -15.36 0.61
CA GLU A 113 2.19 -15.98 0.79
C GLU A 113 2.84 -15.56 2.11
N ALA A 114 3.42 -16.55 2.78
CA ALA A 114 4.06 -16.35 4.07
C ALA A 114 5.56 -16.08 3.90
N CYS A 115 6.06 -15.11 4.65
CA CYS A 115 7.47 -14.74 4.66
C CYS A 115 7.93 -14.34 6.06
N LEU A 116 9.25 -14.29 6.24
CA LEU A 116 9.87 -13.70 7.41
C LEU A 116 10.27 -12.26 7.06
N LEU A 117 9.61 -11.29 7.66
CA LEU A 117 9.92 -9.87 7.48
C LEU A 117 10.95 -9.42 8.50
N ASN A 118 11.96 -8.69 8.06
CA ASN A 118 12.83 -7.93 8.94
C ASN A 118 12.31 -6.49 9.05
N VAL A 119 11.88 -6.09 10.25
CA VAL A 119 11.37 -4.76 10.54
C VAL A 119 12.40 -3.97 11.34
N ILE A 120 12.75 -2.77 10.83
CA ILE A 120 13.65 -1.83 11.49
C ILE A 120 12.92 -0.54 11.88
N HIS A 121 13.38 0.08 12.95
CA HIS A 121 12.92 1.40 13.37
C HIS A 121 13.85 2.47 12.76
N LYS A 122 13.25 3.46 12.10
CA LYS A 122 13.96 4.64 11.60
C LYS A 122 13.40 5.89 12.26
N ASP A 123 14.28 6.79 12.66
CA ASP A 123 13.88 8.10 13.14
C ASP A 123 13.29 8.94 12.00
N SER A 124 12.26 9.71 12.32
CA SER A 124 11.70 10.71 11.43
C SER A 124 11.34 11.96 12.24
N PRO A 125 11.19 13.14 11.61
CA PRO A 125 10.74 14.34 12.31
C PRO A 125 9.39 14.17 13.04
N LYS A 126 8.59 13.17 12.64
CA LYS A 126 7.29 12.83 13.24
C LYS A 126 7.37 11.70 14.27
N GLY A 127 8.57 11.26 14.66
CA GLY A 127 8.82 10.15 15.57
C GLY A 127 9.35 8.89 14.87
N ILE A 128 9.51 7.82 15.64
CA ILE A 128 10.02 6.52 15.15
C ILE A 128 9.00 5.88 14.22
N ARG A 129 9.46 5.44 13.04
CA ARG A 129 8.66 4.66 12.08
C ARG A 129 9.23 3.27 11.89
N ALA A 130 8.36 2.27 11.96
CA ALA A 130 8.70 0.92 11.53
C ALA A 130 8.76 0.86 9.99
N ASN A 131 9.79 0.22 9.46
CA ASN A 131 10.01 0.00 8.04
C ASN A 131 10.43 -1.44 7.80
N ILE A 132 9.96 -2.01 6.70
CA ILE A 132 10.42 -3.32 6.23
C ILE A 132 11.80 -3.12 5.59
N GLN A 133 12.83 -3.76 6.15
CA GLN A 133 14.19 -3.74 5.58
C GLN A 133 14.35 -4.81 4.49
N GLY A 134 13.69 -5.94 4.64
CA GLY A 134 13.73 -7.05 3.71
C GLY A 134 12.80 -8.18 4.11
N ALA A 135 12.73 -9.19 3.26
CA ALA A 135 11.97 -10.40 3.46
C ALA A 135 12.84 -11.61 3.11
N SER A 136 12.51 -12.76 3.70
CA SER A 136 13.01 -14.08 3.32
C SER A 136 11.87 -15.09 3.31
N PRO A 137 12.02 -16.27 2.67
CA PRO A 137 11.12 -17.39 2.93
C PRO A 137 11.17 -17.79 4.40
N LEU A 138 10.14 -18.50 4.86
CA LEU A 138 10.17 -19.09 6.19
C LEU A 138 11.26 -20.19 6.26
N PRO A 139 12.11 -20.19 7.31
CA PRO A 139 13.05 -21.28 7.53
C PRO A 139 12.35 -22.64 7.61
N LYS A 140 13.04 -23.70 7.19
CA LYS A 140 12.52 -25.07 7.26
C LYS A 140 12.05 -25.39 8.69
N GLY A 141 10.82 -25.88 8.81
CA GLY A 141 10.19 -26.22 10.10
C GLY A 141 9.49 -25.06 10.81
N MET A 142 9.59 -23.82 10.31
CA MET A 142 8.79 -22.70 10.79
C MET A 142 7.45 -22.65 10.06
N THR A 143 6.35 -22.51 10.81
CA THR A 143 4.99 -22.38 10.26
C THR A 143 4.47 -20.97 10.43
N ALA A 144 3.67 -20.48 9.48
CA ALA A 144 2.89 -19.26 9.63
C ALA A 144 1.45 -19.57 10.03
N PRO A 145 0.91 -18.92 11.08
CA PRO A 145 -0.53 -18.94 11.36
C PRO A 145 -1.35 -18.56 10.12
N ASP A 146 -2.59 -19.01 10.09
CA ASP A 146 -3.52 -18.67 9.02
C ASP A 146 -3.79 -17.16 8.98
N MET A 147 -4.07 -16.69 7.77
CA MET A 147 -4.29 -15.29 7.52
C MET A 147 -5.61 -14.83 8.17
N VAL A 148 -5.59 -13.72 8.90
CA VAL A 148 -6.80 -13.20 9.59
C VAL A 148 -7.48 -12.10 8.78
N ASN A 149 -6.71 -11.28 8.07
CA ASN A 149 -7.24 -10.29 7.15
C ASN A 149 -7.40 -10.91 5.76
N GLU A 150 -8.53 -10.66 5.09
CA GLU A 150 -8.77 -11.20 3.76
C GLU A 150 -7.74 -10.67 2.75
N ALA A 151 -7.27 -11.55 1.87
CA ALA A 151 -6.39 -11.17 0.77
C ALA A 151 -7.13 -10.23 -0.18
N ARG A 152 -6.52 -9.09 -0.51
CA ARG A 152 -7.14 -8.09 -1.37
C ARG A 152 -6.13 -7.42 -2.29
N SER A 153 -6.36 -7.50 -3.59
CA SER A 153 -5.73 -6.60 -4.56
C SER A 153 -6.69 -5.44 -4.87
N ILE A 154 -6.17 -4.21 -4.90
CA ILE A 154 -6.91 -3.02 -5.32
C ILE A 154 -6.08 -2.34 -6.40
N ASP A 155 -6.58 -2.38 -7.62
CA ASP A 155 -5.93 -1.81 -8.80
C ASP A 155 -6.71 -0.60 -9.29
N VAL A 156 -6.04 0.55 -9.39
CA VAL A 156 -6.61 1.79 -9.92
C VAL A 156 -7.22 1.64 -11.33
N ASN A 157 -6.86 0.63 -12.11
CA ASN A 157 -7.42 0.36 -13.43
C ASN A 157 -8.78 -0.35 -13.39
N THR A 158 -9.05 -1.11 -12.33
CA THR A 158 -10.22 -2.02 -12.26
C THR A 158 -11.14 -1.73 -11.08
N ALA A 159 -10.60 -1.27 -9.95
CA ALA A 159 -11.34 -1.01 -8.73
C ALA A 159 -12.49 -0.02 -8.94
N SER A 160 -13.59 -0.22 -8.23
CA SER A 160 -14.73 0.70 -8.24
C SER A 160 -14.44 1.96 -7.40
N GLN A 161 -15.17 3.05 -7.65
CA GLN A 161 -15.00 4.29 -6.90
C GLN A 161 -15.30 4.10 -5.39
N ILE A 162 -16.19 3.17 -5.03
CA ILE A 162 -16.50 2.84 -3.63
C ILE A 162 -15.28 2.19 -2.96
N GLU A 163 -14.65 1.22 -3.62
CA GLU A 163 -13.48 0.54 -3.08
C GLU A 163 -12.29 1.48 -2.89
N ILE A 164 -12.11 2.44 -3.82
CA ILE A 164 -11.09 3.48 -3.71
C ILE A 164 -11.41 4.44 -2.55
N ARG A 165 -12.69 4.77 -2.34
CA ARG A 165 -13.13 5.62 -1.22
C ARG A 165 -12.84 5.00 0.14
N ASP A 166 -12.98 3.68 0.25
CA ASP A 166 -12.72 2.91 1.47
C ASP A 166 -11.22 2.79 1.82
N LEU A 167 -10.31 3.19 0.92
CA LEU A 167 -8.88 3.23 1.20
C LEU A 167 -8.53 4.29 2.26
N PRO A 168 -7.42 4.10 3.01
CA PRO A 168 -6.89 5.14 3.88
C PRO A 168 -6.70 6.46 3.13
N ASN A 169 -7.06 7.59 3.76
CA ASN A 169 -7.07 8.92 3.10
C ASN A 169 -5.79 9.21 2.31
N PHE A 170 -4.62 8.98 2.90
CA PHE A 170 -3.33 9.21 2.25
C PHE A 170 -3.13 8.39 0.96
N ILE A 171 -3.63 7.15 0.91
CA ILE A 171 -3.53 6.30 -0.28
C ILE A 171 -4.57 6.72 -1.32
N ARG A 172 -5.80 6.98 -0.89
CA ARG A 172 -6.87 7.47 -1.76
C ARG A 172 -6.48 8.77 -2.45
N GLU A 173 -6.02 9.77 -1.70
CA GLU A 173 -5.57 11.06 -2.24
C GLU A 173 -4.47 10.89 -3.29
N LYS A 174 -3.53 9.97 -3.07
CA LYS A 174 -2.49 9.66 -4.07
C LYS A 174 -3.05 8.98 -5.31
N MET A 175 -3.94 8.01 -5.12
CA MET A 175 -4.59 7.32 -6.23
C MET A 175 -5.44 8.29 -7.06
N GLU A 176 -6.12 9.25 -6.44
CA GLU A 176 -6.87 10.30 -7.12
C GLU A 176 -5.99 11.20 -8.00
N THR A 177 -4.70 11.39 -7.65
CA THR A 177 -3.75 12.14 -8.51
C THR A 177 -3.19 11.32 -9.67
N SER A 178 -3.49 10.02 -9.76
CA SER A 178 -2.99 9.17 -10.84
C SER A 178 -3.66 9.47 -12.17
N LYS A 179 -2.94 9.25 -13.26
CA LYS A 179 -3.50 9.38 -14.62
C LYS A 179 -4.68 8.45 -14.84
N GLU A 180 -4.59 7.23 -14.35
CA GLU A 180 -5.57 6.17 -14.50
C GLU A 180 -6.88 6.56 -13.80
N TYR A 181 -6.80 7.08 -12.57
CA TYR A 181 -7.99 7.56 -11.87
C TYR A 181 -8.64 8.75 -12.60
N GLN A 182 -7.84 9.73 -13.03
CA GLN A 182 -8.35 10.90 -13.75
C GLN A 182 -9.01 10.53 -15.08
N GLN A 183 -8.46 9.56 -15.81
CA GLN A 183 -9.07 9.04 -17.04
C GLN A 183 -10.38 8.29 -16.77
N ARG A 184 -10.45 7.49 -15.69
CA ARG A 184 -11.63 6.67 -15.39
C ARG A 184 -12.78 7.47 -14.77
N PHE A 185 -12.49 8.49 -13.96
CA PHE A 185 -13.48 9.18 -13.13
C PHE A 185 -13.48 10.71 -13.27
N GLY A 186 -12.47 11.30 -13.93
CA GLY A 186 -12.33 12.75 -14.05
C GLY A 186 -13.26 13.39 -15.08
N GLU A 187 -13.63 12.68 -16.15
CA GLU A 187 -14.48 13.23 -17.24
C GLU A 187 -15.97 13.36 -16.87
N GLY A 188 -16.38 13.00 -15.64
CA GLY A 188 -17.74 13.18 -15.12
C GLY A 188 -17.96 14.41 -14.23
N ALA A 189 -16.92 15.20 -13.93
CA ALA A 189 -17.01 16.33 -12.99
C ALA A 189 -17.17 17.72 -13.65
N GLN A 190 -17.23 17.80 -14.98
CA GLN A 190 -17.34 19.08 -15.73
C GLN A 190 -18.54 19.13 -16.72
N ALA A 191 -19.65 18.47 -16.41
CA ALA A 191 -20.87 18.55 -17.23
C ALA A 191 -22.12 18.98 -16.43
N GLU A 192 -21.98 19.82 -15.39
CA GLU A 192 -23.08 20.64 -14.86
C GLU A 192 -22.53 21.98 -14.37
N GLY A 193 -22.70 23.05 -15.15
CA GLY A 193 -22.43 24.40 -14.67
C GLY A 193 -21.95 25.37 -15.75
N GLY A 194 -22.86 25.84 -16.60
CA GLY A 194 -22.55 26.98 -17.48
C GLY A 194 -23.44 27.18 -18.69
N VAL A 195 -24.77 27.03 -18.57
CA VAL A 195 -25.66 27.72 -19.51
C VAL A 195 -25.66 29.18 -19.10
N THR A 196 -24.91 30.02 -19.80
CA THR A 196 -24.99 31.48 -19.67
C THR A 196 -26.37 31.93 -20.14
N LYS A 197 -27.15 32.48 -19.21
CA LYS A 197 -28.54 32.90 -19.42
C LYS A 197 -28.65 34.32 -20.00
N ASP A 198 -27.71 34.72 -20.86
CA ASP A 198 -27.65 36.09 -21.40
C ASP A 198 -27.60 36.17 -22.94
N ASP A 199 -27.79 35.07 -23.67
CA ASP A 199 -27.86 35.08 -25.15
C ASP A 199 -29.18 34.50 -25.69
N ILE A 200 -30.32 35.08 -25.31
CA ILE A 200 -31.54 34.96 -26.12
C ILE A 200 -32.19 36.34 -26.28
N PRO A 201 -32.20 36.92 -27.49
CA PRO A 201 -32.87 38.18 -27.78
C PRO A 201 -34.38 37.99 -27.92
N PHE A 202 -35.12 38.83 -27.18
CA PHE A 202 -36.57 39.08 -27.17
C PHE A 202 -37.51 37.92 -26.81
#